data_AF-A0A812JV20-F1
#
_entry.id   AF-A0A812JV20-F1
#
_cell.length_a   1.000
_cell.length_b   1.000
_cell.length_c   1.000
_cell.angle_alpha   90.00
_cell.angle_beta   90.00
_cell.angle_gamma   90.00
#
_symmetry.space_group_name_H-M   'P 1'
#
loop_
_entity.id
_entity.type
_entity.pdbx_description
1 polymer ?
#
loop_
_entity_poly.entity_id
_entity_poly.type
_entity_poly.pdbx_seq_one_letter_code
_entity_poly.pdbx_strand_id
1 'polypeptide(L)'
;MKAEKEGYQKEGYQAEATRREASVARTPPLSGAPKELPPEQPPEQPPLSERGPGFDAADHPLSGVPNVEDLSQPEPLNSSFLKEAEPLIELFGEYLTNCVYSKAWSLRDAALQKLTLDLNGEQSENQSKDQSRLAGYVVVLKRMVPDKNVQVFLAAAALLHTVCQELLGRSGPRRAEAHVALDPLMPLLVDRLGDSNARVDKAARDAHLCDLMRCATVGATFTAQYLLRPPKKKSVNPRVYISRMQLLTSMVTEAGIQPESKEGLPLDPTVQLAMDWFSNANADVRESAVKLVAACYAHAGLNRIEKYLANLRQAQREIFDEEFDRVDAGDGLGAGGDLGMPTQRTSRTAGSNRSTPKGQNSRPVAIPEDAVAEAEDVTKCQFCGMRNPEATQEAMDVHYWRECPMLTQCQFCEQVIEIAQLASHWREECEARSAATEACKDLAPNQCPLCRAEIGAGGEQDWFQHILRDGCAANPRKPPA
;
A
#
# COMPACT_ATOMS: atom_id res chain seq x y z
N MET A 1 -14.73 65.19 30.94
CA MET A 1 -13.75 65.95 31.76
C MET A 1 -13.10 64.92 32.69
N LYS A 2 -11.81 64.57 32.57
CA LYS A 2 -10.65 65.31 33.13
C LYS A 2 -10.96 65.78 34.56
N ALA A 3 -10.19 65.55 35.61
CA ALA A 3 -8.82 65.07 35.79
C ALA A 3 -8.66 64.76 37.30
N GLU A 4 -7.79 63.81 37.66
CA GLU A 4 -6.55 63.99 38.47
C GLU A 4 -6.70 64.63 39.86
N LYS A 5 -6.08 63.99 40.86
CA LYS A 5 -4.93 64.53 41.64
C LYS A 5 -4.48 63.50 42.68
N GLU A 6 -3.24 63.00 42.54
CA GLU A 6 -2.05 63.36 43.34
C GLU A 6 -2.10 62.75 44.76
N GLY A 7 -1.14 61.97 45.26
CA GLY A 7 0.24 61.70 44.87
C GLY A 7 1.06 61.47 46.16
N TYR A 8 2.16 60.71 46.11
CA TYR A 8 3.43 61.12 46.72
C TYR A 8 4.57 60.16 46.34
N GLN A 9 5.61 60.73 45.73
CA GLN A 9 6.94 60.16 45.48
C GLN A 9 7.89 60.47 46.65
N LYS A 10 8.95 59.67 46.79
CA LYS A 10 10.39 60.06 46.68
C LYS A 10 11.25 58.92 47.26
N GLU A 11 12.04 58.20 46.47
CA GLU A 11 13.36 58.53 45.86
C GLU A 11 14.58 58.36 46.79
N GLY A 12 15.59 57.66 46.25
CA GLY A 12 16.95 57.46 46.77
C GLY A 12 17.28 55.97 46.88
N TYR A 13 18.33 55.38 46.30
CA TYR A 13 19.59 55.90 45.75
C TYR A 13 20.24 54.81 44.84
N GLN A 14 20.90 55.26 43.77
CA GLN A 14 21.84 54.56 42.87
C GLN A 14 23.15 54.15 43.60
N ALA A 15 24.12 53.34 43.13
CA ALA A 15 24.36 52.46 41.98
C ALA A 15 25.60 51.58 42.30
N GLU A 16 25.69 50.43 41.61
CA GLU A 16 26.86 49.65 41.13
C GLU A 16 28.20 49.62 41.91
N ALA A 17 28.64 48.42 42.30
CA ALA A 17 29.66 47.63 41.58
C ALA A 17 30.30 46.58 42.50
N THR A 18 30.29 45.29 42.10
CA THR A 18 31.40 44.34 42.33
C THR A 18 31.16 43.01 41.59
N ARG A 19 32.07 42.69 40.66
CA ARG A 19 32.33 41.32 40.17
C ARG A 19 32.80 40.44 41.32
N ARG A 20 32.32 39.19 41.39
CA ARG A 20 33.05 37.94 41.75
C ARG A 20 32.05 36.78 41.91
N GLU A 21 32.13 35.80 41.01
CA GLU A 21 32.69 34.46 41.25
C GLU A 21 31.65 33.49 41.84
N ALA A 22 31.13 32.61 40.98
CA ALA A 22 30.34 31.45 41.36
C ALA A 22 31.26 30.43 42.04
N SER A 23 31.06 30.23 43.35
CA SER A 23 31.77 29.22 44.13
C SER A 23 31.07 27.86 44.06
N VAL A 24 31.78 26.95 43.40
CA VAL A 24 31.62 25.51 43.23
C VAL A 24 31.42 24.77 44.57
N ALA A 25 30.43 23.88 44.62
CA ALA A 25 30.35 22.79 45.60
C ALA A 25 30.33 21.42 44.88
N ARG A 26 31.55 20.99 44.54
CA ARG A 26 32.13 19.63 44.59
C ARG A 26 31.20 18.43 44.29
N THR A 27 31.24 18.00 43.04
CA THR A 27 31.07 16.60 42.65
C THR A 27 32.32 15.78 43.00
N PRO A 28 32.19 14.50 43.41
CA PRO A 28 33.33 13.61 43.67
C PRO A 28 33.99 13.13 42.35
N PRO A 29 35.29 12.76 42.38
CA PRO A 29 36.12 12.68 41.18
C PRO A 29 35.91 11.41 40.36
N LEU A 30 35.89 11.61 39.04
CA LEU A 30 36.06 10.61 38.00
C LEU A 30 37.47 10.03 38.07
N SER A 31 37.57 8.73 38.33
CA SER A 31 38.72 7.90 37.95
C SER A 31 38.19 6.69 37.21
N GLY A 32 38.20 6.78 35.90
CA GLY A 32 37.84 5.68 35.01
C GLY A 32 37.96 6.16 33.57
N ALA A 33 39.07 5.82 32.94
CA ALA A 33 39.38 6.11 31.55
C ALA A 33 38.20 5.76 30.61
N PRO A 34 38.04 6.47 29.47
CA PRO A 34 37.06 6.08 28.48
C PRO A 34 37.41 4.67 27.99
N LYS A 35 36.55 3.70 28.30
CA LYS A 35 36.55 2.43 27.58
C LYS A 35 36.05 2.76 26.19
N GLU A 36 36.98 2.88 25.24
CA GLU A 36 36.68 2.81 23.83
C GLU A 36 35.75 1.60 23.62
N LEU A 37 34.53 1.86 23.14
CA LEU A 37 33.72 0.79 22.58
C LEU A 37 34.53 0.23 21.40
N PRO A 38 34.70 -1.11 21.30
CA PRO A 38 35.28 -1.69 20.11
C PRO A 38 34.44 -1.26 18.90
N PRO A 39 35.06 -1.00 17.74
CA PRO A 39 34.30 -0.72 16.53
C PRO A 39 33.29 -1.86 16.31
N GLU A 40 32.02 -1.51 16.13
CA GLU A 40 30.99 -2.46 15.69
C GLU A 40 31.52 -3.15 14.43
N GLN A 41 31.88 -4.42 14.59
CA GLN A 41 32.21 -5.26 13.46
C GLN A 41 30.91 -5.43 12.65
N PRO A 42 30.96 -5.27 11.32
CA PRO A 42 29.83 -5.65 10.47
C PRO A 42 29.47 -7.11 10.79
N PRO A 43 28.18 -7.49 10.71
CA PRO A 43 27.71 -8.80 11.14
C PRO A 43 28.64 -9.87 10.58
N GLU A 44 29.29 -10.62 11.47
CA GLU A 44 30.23 -11.67 11.10
C GLU A 44 29.55 -12.57 10.08
N GLN A 45 30.07 -12.54 8.85
CA GLN A 45 29.74 -13.56 7.87
C GLN A 45 30.05 -14.92 8.53
N PRO A 46 29.15 -15.92 8.41
CA PRO A 46 29.41 -17.22 8.98
C PRO A 46 30.77 -17.74 8.50
N PRO A 47 31.51 -18.47 9.35
CA PRO A 47 32.88 -18.86 9.07
C PRO A 47 32.97 -19.60 7.72
N LEU A 48 34.05 -19.32 6.98
CA LEU A 48 34.43 -19.89 5.67
C LEU A 48 34.49 -21.44 5.62
N SER A 49 34.09 -22.15 6.68
CA SER A 49 34.10 -23.60 6.81
C SER A 49 32.80 -24.29 6.35
N GLU A 50 31.81 -23.56 5.83
CA GLU A 50 30.63 -24.15 5.15
C GLU A 50 30.68 -24.05 3.61
N ARG A 51 31.81 -23.65 3.01
CA ARG A 51 32.08 -23.92 1.59
C ARG A 51 32.50 -25.39 1.44
N GLY A 52 31.52 -26.29 1.35
CA GLY A 52 31.76 -27.67 0.94
C GLY A 52 32.30 -27.72 -0.50
N PRO A 53 33.13 -28.71 -0.87
CA PRO A 53 33.61 -28.86 -2.23
C PRO A 53 32.48 -29.36 -3.15
N GLY A 54 32.47 -28.92 -4.42
CA GLY A 54 32.08 -29.83 -5.51
C GLY A 54 30.96 -29.44 -6.47
N PHE A 55 30.86 -28.18 -6.89
CA PHE A 55 30.41 -27.88 -8.26
C PHE A 55 31.39 -26.87 -8.84
N ASP A 56 31.96 -27.16 -10.01
CA ASP A 56 32.66 -26.12 -10.78
C ASP A 56 31.64 -25.03 -11.12
N ALA A 57 32.05 -23.75 -11.18
CA ALA A 57 31.14 -22.64 -11.46
C ALA A 57 30.34 -22.82 -12.78
N ALA A 58 30.83 -23.67 -13.68
CA ALA A 58 30.18 -24.04 -14.93
C ALA A 58 29.13 -25.18 -14.82
N ASP A 59 29.15 -25.99 -13.76
CA ASP A 59 28.32 -27.19 -13.59
C ASP A 59 27.44 -27.14 -12.32
N HIS A 60 27.22 -25.93 -11.78
CA HIS A 60 26.35 -25.76 -10.62
C HIS A 60 24.87 -25.99 -11.01
N PRO A 61 24.06 -26.69 -10.20
CA PRO A 61 22.62 -26.87 -10.44
C PRO A 61 21.80 -25.57 -10.57
N LEU A 62 22.40 -24.42 -10.21
CA LEU A 62 21.85 -23.06 -10.32
C LEU A 62 22.61 -22.21 -11.35
N SER A 63 23.29 -22.83 -12.31
CA SER A 63 24.05 -22.12 -13.33
C SER A 63 23.17 -21.09 -14.07
N GLY A 64 23.67 -19.87 -14.19
CA GLY A 64 22.97 -18.74 -14.83
C GLY A 64 22.20 -17.83 -13.86
N VAL A 65 22.04 -18.22 -12.60
CA VAL A 65 21.49 -17.36 -11.55
C VAL A 65 22.58 -16.40 -11.04
N PRO A 66 22.29 -15.10 -10.80
CA PRO A 66 23.25 -14.17 -10.23
C PRO A 66 23.61 -14.52 -8.78
N ASN A 67 24.86 -14.26 -8.38
CA ASN A 67 25.39 -14.40 -7.02
C ASN A 67 25.28 -15.81 -6.40
N VAL A 68 25.35 -16.86 -7.21
CA VAL A 68 25.30 -18.26 -6.74
C VAL A 68 26.42 -18.59 -5.76
N GLU A 69 27.58 -17.95 -5.89
CA GLU A 69 28.75 -18.15 -5.04
C GLU A 69 28.54 -17.75 -3.56
N ASP A 70 27.53 -16.92 -3.30
CA ASP A 70 27.18 -16.41 -1.98
C ASP A 70 26.02 -17.20 -1.33
N LEU A 71 25.46 -18.18 -2.04
CA LEU A 71 24.36 -18.99 -1.53
C LEU A 71 24.85 -20.13 -0.64
N SER A 72 24.19 -20.33 0.49
CA SER A 72 24.37 -21.50 1.35
C SER A 72 23.85 -22.78 0.67
N GLN A 73 24.30 -23.96 1.06
CA GLN A 73 23.69 -25.20 0.55
C GLN A 73 22.26 -25.40 1.10
N PRO A 74 21.34 -25.99 0.32
CA PRO A 74 19.99 -26.26 0.79
C PRO A 74 19.97 -27.40 1.82
N GLU A 75 19.12 -27.24 2.85
CA GLU A 75 18.86 -28.31 3.81
C GLU A 75 18.07 -29.47 3.15
N PRO A 76 18.26 -30.73 3.59
CA PRO A 76 17.52 -31.86 3.05
C PRO A 76 16.02 -31.70 3.33
N LEU A 77 15.21 -32.23 2.42
CA LEU A 77 13.75 -32.19 2.53
C LEU A 77 13.25 -32.81 3.85
N ASN A 78 12.37 -32.09 4.52
CA ASN A 78 11.65 -32.61 5.67
C ASN A 78 10.71 -33.76 5.23
N SER A 79 10.62 -34.82 6.04
CA SER A 79 9.74 -35.97 5.82
C SER A 79 8.28 -35.60 5.54
N SER A 80 7.84 -34.45 6.04
CA SER A 80 6.48 -33.91 5.83
C SER A 80 6.18 -33.53 4.38
N PHE A 81 7.21 -33.20 3.59
CA PHE A 81 7.05 -32.72 2.21
C PHE A 81 7.46 -33.76 1.16
N LEU A 82 8.02 -34.91 1.56
CA LEU A 82 8.55 -35.91 0.63
C LEU A 82 7.53 -36.37 -0.42
N LYS A 83 6.27 -36.58 -0.02
CA LYS A 83 5.21 -37.03 -0.95
C LYS A 83 4.85 -35.99 -2.02
N GLU A 84 4.94 -34.71 -1.68
CA GLU A 84 4.67 -33.61 -2.63
C GLU A 84 5.92 -33.30 -3.47
N ALA A 85 7.10 -33.46 -2.87
CA ALA A 85 8.38 -33.19 -3.49
C ALA A 85 8.85 -34.31 -4.43
N GLU A 86 8.45 -35.58 -4.24
CA GLU A 86 8.91 -36.71 -5.04
C GLU A 86 8.70 -36.52 -6.57
N PRO A 87 7.51 -36.08 -7.06
CA PRO A 87 7.34 -35.75 -8.48
C PRO A 87 8.18 -34.56 -8.94
N LEU A 88 8.50 -33.62 -8.03
CA LEU A 88 9.34 -32.46 -8.34
C LEU A 88 10.82 -32.85 -8.43
N ILE A 89 11.27 -33.80 -7.61
CA ILE A 89 12.63 -34.34 -7.65
C ILE A 89 12.85 -35.05 -8.98
N GLU A 90 11.88 -35.83 -9.46
CA GLU A 90 11.96 -36.49 -10.77
C GLU A 90 12.04 -35.47 -11.92
N LEU A 91 11.34 -34.33 -11.78
CA LEU A 91 11.23 -33.33 -12.84
C LEU A 91 12.37 -32.30 -12.88
N PHE A 92 12.77 -31.80 -11.71
CA PHE A 92 13.70 -30.68 -11.55
C PHE A 92 15.01 -31.09 -10.85
N GLY A 93 15.09 -32.32 -10.36
CA GLY A 93 16.23 -32.81 -9.58
C GLY A 93 16.12 -32.48 -8.09
N GLU A 94 16.91 -33.21 -7.31
CA GLU A 94 16.90 -33.13 -5.85
C GLU A 94 17.37 -31.77 -5.34
N TYR A 95 18.45 -31.23 -5.89
CA TYR A 95 19.03 -29.96 -5.43
C TYR A 95 18.04 -28.79 -5.57
N LEU A 96 17.45 -28.61 -6.76
CA LEU A 96 16.48 -27.55 -7.00
C LEU A 96 15.24 -27.70 -6.12
N THR A 97 14.76 -28.94 -5.94
CA THR A 97 13.62 -29.20 -5.06
C THR A 97 13.96 -28.86 -3.61
N ASN A 98 15.16 -29.20 -3.12
CA ASN A 98 15.60 -28.80 -1.78
C ASN A 98 15.66 -27.27 -1.64
N CYS A 99 16.12 -26.55 -2.67
CA CYS A 99 16.12 -25.08 -2.66
C CYS A 99 14.71 -24.49 -2.57
N VAL A 100 13.72 -25.02 -3.29
CA VAL A 100 12.30 -24.58 -3.22
C VAL A 100 11.72 -24.76 -1.82
N TYR A 101 12.12 -25.81 -1.10
CA TYR A 101 11.62 -26.09 0.25
C TYR A 101 12.48 -25.50 1.38
N SER A 102 13.62 -24.88 1.05
CA SER A 102 14.56 -24.32 2.01
C SER A 102 13.96 -23.18 2.84
N LYS A 103 14.35 -23.09 4.11
CA LYS A 103 14.07 -21.93 4.97
C LYS A 103 14.72 -20.65 4.46
N ALA A 104 15.86 -20.73 3.77
CA ALA A 104 16.54 -19.56 3.23
C ALA A 104 15.78 -19.00 2.02
N TRP A 105 15.30 -17.76 2.13
CA TRP A 105 14.54 -17.13 1.04
C TRP A 105 15.39 -16.90 -0.22
N SER A 106 16.69 -16.66 -0.06
CA SER A 106 17.64 -16.49 -1.17
C SER A 106 17.77 -17.76 -2.02
N LEU A 107 17.72 -18.94 -1.39
CA LEU A 107 17.70 -20.21 -2.10
C LEU A 107 16.39 -20.44 -2.85
N ARG A 108 15.26 -20.05 -2.28
CA ARG A 108 13.95 -20.13 -2.95
C ARG A 108 13.89 -19.22 -4.16
N ASP A 109 14.36 -17.98 -4.01
CA ASP A 109 14.48 -17.00 -5.09
C ASP A 109 15.40 -17.51 -6.22
N ALA A 110 16.60 -17.99 -5.87
CA ALA A 110 17.53 -18.58 -6.83
C ALA A 110 16.96 -19.79 -7.58
N ALA A 111 16.23 -20.68 -6.88
CA ALA A 111 15.56 -21.81 -7.50
C ALA A 111 14.50 -21.37 -8.53
N LEU A 112 13.69 -20.36 -8.20
CA LEU A 112 12.69 -19.82 -9.12
C LEU A 112 13.32 -19.17 -10.36
N GLN A 113 14.42 -18.43 -10.18
CA GLN A 113 15.16 -17.84 -11.30
C GLN A 113 15.75 -18.93 -12.20
N LYS A 114 16.32 -19.99 -11.61
CA LYS A 114 16.84 -21.13 -12.37
C LYS A 114 15.74 -21.84 -13.16
N LEU A 115 14.62 -22.16 -12.52
CA LEU A 115 13.45 -22.74 -13.16
C LEU A 115 12.92 -21.88 -14.32
N THR A 116 12.99 -20.55 -14.19
CA THR A 116 12.60 -19.62 -15.25
C THR A 116 13.58 -19.67 -16.44
N LEU A 117 14.89 -19.75 -16.16
CA LEU A 117 15.92 -19.87 -17.20
C LEU A 117 15.81 -21.19 -17.97
N ASP A 118 15.64 -22.30 -17.25
CA ASP A 118 15.54 -23.63 -17.83
C ASP A 118 14.30 -23.74 -18.73
N LEU A 119 13.18 -23.16 -18.31
CA LEU A 119 11.97 -23.13 -19.13
C LEU A 119 12.13 -22.32 -20.43
N ASN A 120 12.88 -21.21 -20.40
CA ASN A 120 13.14 -20.39 -21.59
C ASN A 120 14.16 -21.04 -22.55
N GLY A 121 15.05 -21.89 -22.04
CA GLY A 121 16.14 -22.51 -22.80
C GLY A 121 15.74 -23.77 -23.57
N GLU A 122 14.56 -24.34 -23.28
CA GLU A 122 14.16 -25.63 -23.82
C GLU A 122 13.21 -25.52 -25.02
N GLN A 123 13.46 -26.33 -26.06
CA GLN A 123 12.53 -26.51 -27.17
C GLN A 123 11.60 -27.69 -26.86
N SER A 124 10.29 -27.46 -26.81
CA SER A 124 9.32 -28.53 -26.57
C SER A 124 9.13 -29.42 -27.81
N GLU A 125 9.26 -30.73 -27.61
CA GLU A 125 9.00 -31.75 -28.64
C GLU A 125 7.78 -32.63 -28.32
N ASN A 126 7.20 -32.60 -27.10
CA ASN A 126 6.17 -33.56 -26.67
C ASN A 126 5.10 -33.00 -25.69
N GLN A 127 3.84 -33.00 -26.13
CA GLN A 127 2.67 -32.48 -25.37
C GLN A 127 2.43 -33.17 -24.00
N SER A 128 2.67 -34.48 -23.90
CA SER A 128 2.51 -35.22 -22.64
C SER A 128 3.53 -34.81 -21.59
N LYS A 129 4.76 -34.45 -22.00
CA LYS A 129 5.79 -33.96 -21.09
C LYS A 129 5.42 -32.56 -20.60
N ASP A 130 4.89 -31.71 -21.49
CA ASP A 130 4.47 -30.35 -21.14
C ASP A 130 3.34 -30.33 -20.09
N GLN A 131 2.43 -31.32 -20.10
CA GLN A 131 1.41 -31.45 -19.06
C GLN A 131 1.99 -31.78 -17.68
N SER A 132 2.88 -32.78 -17.59
CA SER A 132 3.55 -33.12 -16.33
C SER A 132 4.42 -31.97 -15.83
N ARG A 133 5.07 -31.25 -16.75
CA ARG A 133 5.85 -30.05 -16.45
C ARG A 133 4.98 -28.94 -15.88
N LEU A 134 3.85 -28.63 -16.53
CA LEU A 134 2.91 -27.63 -16.05
C LEU A 134 2.43 -27.96 -14.63
N ALA A 135 2.09 -29.22 -14.36
CA ALA A 135 1.70 -29.66 -13.02
C ALA A 135 2.82 -29.42 -12.00
N GLY A 136 4.07 -29.76 -12.33
CA GLY A 136 5.24 -29.49 -11.47
C GLY A 136 5.45 -28.00 -11.20
N TYR A 137 5.40 -27.16 -12.23
CA TYR A 137 5.52 -25.70 -12.07
C TYR A 137 4.40 -25.10 -11.22
N VAL A 138 3.15 -25.55 -11.40
CA VAL A 138 2.02 -25.13 -10.58
C VAL A 138 2.24 -25.49 -9.11
N VAL A 139 2.75 -26.68 -8.80
CA VAL A 139 3.03 -27.07 -7.40
C VAL A 139 4.09 -26.15 -6.78
N VAL A 140 5.15 -25.83 -7.52
CA VAL A 140 6.17 -24.86 -7.07
C VAL A 140 5.54 -23.48 -6.84
N LEU A 141 4.78 -22.97 -7.81
CA LEU A 141 4.12 -21.66 -7.72
C LEU A 141 3.11 -21.59 -6.57
N LYS A 142 2.35 -22.66 -6.32
CA LYS A 142 1.40 -22.76 -5.20
C LYS A 142 2.11 -22.58 -3.85
N ARG A 143 3.37 -23.01 -3.73
CA ARG A 143 4.16 -22.84 -2.52
C ARG A 143 4.81 -21.44 -2.45
N MET A 144 5.25 -20.90 -3.58
CA MET A 144 6.05 -19.66 -3.63
C MET A 144 5.20 -18.37 -3.70
N VAL A 145 4.00 -18.42 -4.29
CA VAL A 145 3.07 -17.27 -4.33
C VAL A 145 2.68 -16.75 -2.94
N PRO A 146 2.36 -17.58 -1.93
CA PRO A 146 2.05 -17.10 -0.58
C PRO A 146 3.31 -16.78 0.25
N ASP A 147 4.52 -16.75 -0.33
CA ASP A 147 5.74 -16.44 0.41
C ASP A 147 5.70 -15.01 0.98
N LYS A 148 6.15 -14.88 2.22
CA LYS A 148 6.20 -13.60 2.94
C LYS A 148 7.31 -12.70 2.39
N ASN A 149 8.36 -13.27 1.81
CA ASN A 149 9.43 -12.51 1.22
C ASN A 149 9.00 -11.99 -0.16
N VAL A 150 9.10 -10.67 -0.33
CA VAL A 150 8.71 -9.97 -1.56
C VAL A 150 9.50 -10.46 -2.77
N GLN A 151 10.81 -10.71 -2.64
CA GLN A 151 11.64 -11.15 -3.77
C GLN A 151 11.22 -12.51 -4.29
N VAL A 152 10.92 -13.44 -3.38
CA VAL A 152 10.45 -14.79 -3.75
C VAL A 152 9.12 -14.70 -4.50
N PHE A 153 8.19 -13.84 -4.07
CA PHE A 153 6.95 -13.62 -4.81
C PHE A 153 7.19 -13.02 -6.20
N LEU A 154 8.08 -12.03 -6.33
CA LEU A 154 8.39 -11.42 -7.62
C LEU A 154 9.02 -12.43 -8.58
N ALA A 155 9.92 -13.28 -8.10
CA ALA A 155 10.48 -14.39 -8.87
C ALA A 155 9.40 -15.42 -9.26
N ALA A 156 8.45 -15.70 -8.38
CA ALA A 156 7.32 -16.59 -8.68
C ALA A 156 6.39 -15.99 -9.75
N ALA A 157 6.14 -14.69 -9.72
CA ALA A 157 5.39 -13.99 -10.76
C ALA A 157 6.11 -14.03 -12.13
N ALA A 158 7.44 -13.85 -12.15
CA ALA A 158 8.24 -13.98 -13.37
C ALA A 158 8.23 -15.42 -13.93
N LEU A 159 8.28 -16.42 -13.04
CA LEU A 159 8.14 -17.82 -13.44
C LEU A 159 6.75 -18.09 -14.02
N LEU A 160 5.68 -17.59 -13.39
CA LEU A 160 4.30 -17.72 -13.89
C LEU A 160 4.16 -17.10 -15.29
N HIS A 161 4.71 -15.90 -15.51
CA HIS A 161 4.74 -15.29 -16.84
C HIS A 161 5.35 -16.24 -17.88
N THR A 162 6.52 -16.80 -17.59
CA THR A 162 7.22 -17.72 -18.49
C THR A 162 6.44 -19.03 -18.71
N VAL A 163 5.80 -19.56 -17.67
CA VAL A 163 4.90 -20.73 -17.77
C VAL A 163 3.72 -20.44 -18.69
N CYS A 164 3.11 -19.25 -18.58
CA CYS A 164 2.03 -18.82 -19.46
C CYS A 164 2.49 -18.68 -20.92
N GLN A 165 3.68 -18.14 -21.17
CA GLN A 165 4.21 -17.99 -22.53
C GLN A 165 4.62 -19.32 -23.15
N GLU A 166 5.42 -20.12 -22.43
CA GLU A 166 6.07 -21.31 -23.00
C GLU A 166 5.18 -22.55 -22.93
N LEU A 167 4.54 -22.83 -21.78
CA LEU A 167 3.75 -24.06 -21.60
C LEU A 167 2.29 -23.91 -21.98
N LEU A 168 1.71 -22.70 -21.85
CA LEU A 168 0.31 -22.47 -22.18
C LEU A 168 0.14 -21.82 -23.56
N GLY A 169 1.08 -20.97 -23.99
CA GLY A 169 1.00 -20.21 -25.24
C GLY A 169 1.41 -20.96 -26.52
N ARG A 170 2.46 -21.80 -26.46
CA ARG A 170 3.07 -22.39 -27.67
C ARG A 170 2.45 -23.72 -28.12
N SER A 171 2.06 -24.58 -27.19
CA SER A 171 1.43 -25.90 -27.44
C SER A 171 0.70 -26.37 -26.19
N GLY A 172 -0.11 -25.47 -25.62
CA GLY A 172 -0.74 -25.70 -24.32
C GLY A 172 -1.71 -26.88 -24.28
N PRO A 173 -1.95 -27.43 -23.08
CA PRO A 173 -2.98 -28.43 -22.87
C PRO A 173 -4.36 -27.87 -23.21
N ARG A 174 -5.36 -28.75 -23.31
CA ARG A 174 -6.75 -28.33 -23.54
C ARG A 174 -7.18 -27.36 -22.43
N ARG A 175 -8.06 -26.40 -22.75
CA ARG A 175 -8.54 -25.38 -21.79
C ARG A 175 -8.98 -25.99 -20.45
N ALA A 176 -9.74 -27.08 -20.47
CA ALA A 176 -10.19 -27.77 -19.26
C ALA A 176 -9.03 -28.29 -18.39
N GLU A 177 -7.97 -28.81 -19.00
CA GLU A 177 -6.79 -29.31 -18.28
C GLU A 177 -5.96 -28.16 -17.72
N ALA A 178 -5.78 -27.08 -18.50
CA ALA A 178 -5.12 -25.86 -18.03
C ALA A 178 -5.86 -25.25 -16.83
N HIS A 179 -7.19 -25.19 -16.89
CA HIS A 179 -8.04 -24.68 -15.81
C HIS A 179 -7.93 -25.54 -14.55
N VAL A 180 -7.95 -26.87 -14.67
CA VAL A 180 -7.76 -27.78 -13.53
C VAL A 180 -6.37 -27.62 -12.91
N ALA A 181 -5.33 -27.46 -13.72
CA ALA A 181 -3.99 -27.22 -13.22
C ALA A 181 -3.89 -25.87 -12.48
N LEU A 182 -4.48 -24.80 -13.01
CA LEU A 182 -4.36 -23.46 -12.42
C LEU A 182 -5.33 -23.20 -11.25
N ASP A 183 -6.42 -23.96 -11.11
CA ASP A 183 -7.44 -23.74 -10.06
C ASP A 183 -6.88 -23.58 -8.64
N PRO A 184 -5.89 -24.37 -8.16
CA PRO A 184 -5.31 -24.20 -6.83
C PRO A 184 -4.46 -22.93 -6.68
N LEU A 185 -3.94 -22.39 -7.78
CA LEU A 185 -3.07 -21.21 -7.81
C LEU A 185 -3.89 -19.91 -7.78
N MET A 186 -5.05 -19.90 -8.46
CA MET A 186 -5.86 -18.69 -8.65
C MET A 186 -6.25 -17.99 -7.34
N PRO A 187 -6.76 -18.67 -6.29
CA PRO A 187 -7.07 -18.01 -5.01
C PRO A 187 -5.85 -17.38 -4.35
N LEU A 188 -4.67 -18.00 -4.48
CA LEU A 188 -3.43 -17.52 -3.87
C LEU A 188 -2.95 -16.23 -4.55
N LEU A 189 -3.05 -16.15 -5.89
CA LEU A 189 -2.73 -14.92 -6.62
C LEU A 189 -3.71 -13.79 -6.30
N VAL A 190 -5.00 -14.10 -6.17
CA VAL A 190 -6.04 -13.14 -5.79
C VAL A 190 -5.86 -12.60 -4.37
N ASP A 191 -5.27 -13.39 -3.47
CA ASP A 191 -4.91 -12.95 -2.11
C ASP A 191 -3.70 -12.00 -2.09
N ARG A 192 -2.90 -11.94 -3.16
CA ARG A 192 -1.79 -10.97 -3.31
C ARG A 192 -2.23 -9.61 -3.87
N LEU A 193 -3.48 -9.48 -4.31
CA LEU A 193 -4.05 -8.19 -4.73
C LEU A 193 -4.35 -7.31 -3.52
N GLY A 194 -3.96 -6.03 -3.58
CA GLY A 194 -4.06 -5.09 -2.47
C GLY A 194 -3.04 -5.32 -1.37
N ASP A 195 -1.89 -5.96 -1.68
CA ASP A 195 -0.78 -6.10 -0.74
C ASP A 195 -0.26 -4.71 -0.33
N SER A 196 0.20 -4.60 0.91
CA SER A 196 0.86 -3.40 1.43
C SER A 196 2.07 -2.96 0.59
N ASN A 197 2.77 -3.91 -0.05
CA ASN A 197 3.87 -3.62 -0.93
C ASN A 197 3.37 -3.42 -2.36
N ALA A 198 3.47 -2.19 -2.86
CA ALA A 198 3.03 -1.83 -4.20
C ALA A 198 3.65 -2.68 -5.33
N ARG A 199 4.88 -3.20 -5.13
CA ARG A 199 5.52 -4.10 -6.13
C ARG A 199 4.82 -5.45 -6.22
N VAL A 200 4.40 -6.00 -5.07
CA VAL A 200 3.66 -7.27 -5.02
C VAL A 200 2.29 -7.08 -5.66
N ASP A 201 1.59 -6.03 -5.25
CA ASP A 201 0.26 -5.69 -5.74
C ASP A 201 0.25 -5.44 -7.26
N LYS A 202 1.23 -4.69 -7.77
CA LYS A 202 1.46 -4.53 -9.22
C LYS A 202 1.70 -5.87 -9.89
N ALA A 203 2.67 -6.67 -9.43
CA ALA A 203 3.01 -7.93 -10.08
C ALA A 203 1.84 -8.94 -10.03
N ALA A 204 1.01 -8.91 -8.99
CA ALA A 204 -0.23 -9.69 -8.93
C ALA A 204 -1.25 -9.24 -9.98
N ARG A 205 -1.43 -7.93 -10.20
CA ARG A 205 -2.27 -7.43 -11.30
C ARG A 205 -1.73 -7.80 -12.66
N ASP A 206 -0.43 -7.62 -12.88
CA ASP A 206 0.23 -7.94 -14.15
C ASP A 206 0.10 -9.45 -14.46
N ALA A 207 0.26 -10.32 -13.46
CA ALA A 207 0.05 -11.77 -13.61
C ALA A 207 -1.38 -12.12 -14.07
N HIS A 208 -2.41 -11.42 -13.59
CA HIS A 208 -3.77 -11.67 -14.05
C HIS A 208 -4.02 -11.07 -15.44
N LEU A 209 -3.60 -9.82 -15.66
CA LEU A 209 -3.93 -9.05 -16.86
C LEU A 209 -3.07 -9.46 -18.05
N CYS A 210 -1.76 -9.49 -17.88
CA CYS A 210 -0.81 -9.73 -18.97
C CYS A 210 -0.60 -11.23 -19.23
N ASP A 211 -0.70 -12.08 -18.21
CA ASP A 211 -0.35 -13.49 -18.35
C ASP A 211 -1.59 -14.36 -18.47
N LEU A 212 -2.46 -14.38 -17.45
CA LEU A 212 -3.61 -15.29 -17.42
C LEU A 212 -4.72 -14.88 -18.38
N MET A 213 -5.09 -13.60 -18.40
CA MET A 213 -6.18 -13.11 -19.24
C MET A 213 -5.85 -13.21 -20.74
N ARG A 214 -4.64 -12.79 -21.14
CA ARG A 214 -4.20 -12.82 -22.54
C ARG A 214 -3.80 -14.22 -23.02
N CYS A 215 -3.65 -15.19 -22.11
CA CYS A 215 -3.38 -16.56 -22.49
C CYS A 215 -4.63 -17.23 -23.09
N ALA A 216 -4.52 -17.66 -24.35
CA ALA A 216 -5.62 -18.25 -25.11
C ALA A 216 -6.24 -19.52 -24.48
N THR A 217 -5.48 -20.26 -23.66
CA THR A 217 -5.98 -21.45 -22.97
C THR A 217 -6.77 -21.11 -21.71
N VAL A 218 -6.48 -19.99 -21.07
CA VAL A 218 -7.06 -19.57 -19.79
C VAL A 218 -8.24 -18.63 -20.05
N GLY A 219 -7.97 -17.46 -20.63
CA GLY A 219 -8.94 -16.44 -21.02
C GLY A 219 -9.45 -15.57 -19.87
N ALA A 220 -10.14 -14.48 -20.24
CA ALA A 220 -10.63 -13.50 -19.27
C ALA A 220 -11.75 -14.06 -18.38
N THR A 221 -12.67 -14.88 -18.91
CA THR A 221 -13.77 -15.48 -18.15
C THR A 221 -13.28 -16.34 -16.97
N PHE A 222 -12.29 -17.20 -17.21
CA PHE A 222 -11.72 -18.04 -16.15
C PHE A 222 -11.00 -17.20 -15.10
N THR A 223 -10.26 -16.17 -15.52
CA THR A 223 -9.55 -15.28 -14.60
C THR A 223 -10.54 -14.47 -13.75
N ALA A 224 -11.58 -13.91 -14.37
CA ALA A 224 -12.59 -13.10 -13.71
C ALA A 224 -13.41 -13.88 -12.67
N GLN A 225 -13.69 -15.17 -12.89
CA GLN A 225 -14.52 -15.95 -11.97
C GLN A 225 -13.94 -16.07 -10.54
N TYR A 226 -12.63 -15.87 -10.36
CA TYR A 226 -12.00 -15.86 -9.03
C TYR A 226 -11.99 -14.45 -8.42
N LEU A 227 -11.83 -13.41 -9.26
CA LEU A 227 -11.90 -12.00 -8.84
C LEU A 227 -13.30 -11.60 -8.40
N LEU A 228 -14.32 -12.16 -9.05
CA LEU A 228 -15.73 -11.92 -8.77
C LEU A 228 -16.24 -12.62 -7.49
N ARG A 229 -15.38 -13.41 -6.82
CA ARG A 229 -15.74 -14.04 -5.54
C ARG A 229 -15.55 -13.03 -4.40
N PRO A 230 -16.56 -12.84 -3.53
CA PRO A 230 -16.41 -11.97 -2.38
C PRO A 230 -15.27 -12.47 -1.48
N PRO A 231 -14.45 -11.56 -0.89
CA PRO A 231 -13.43 -11.95 0.06
C PRO A 231 -14.02 -12.73 1.24
N LYS A 232 -13.37 -13.82 1.65
CA LYS A 232 -13.87 -14.69 2.74
C LYS A 232 -13.69 -14.09 4.15
N LYS A 233 -12.87 -13.05 4.30
CA LYS A 233 -12.53 -12.45 5.60
C LYS A 233 -13.61 -11.45 6.02
N LYS A 234 -13.96 -11.44 7.31
CA LYS A 234 -14.96 -10.52 7.89
C LYS A 234 -14.51 -9.06 7.90
N SER A 235 -13.20 -8.82 7.99
CA SER A 235 -12.57 -7.50 7.86
C SER A 235 -11.50 -7.60 6.79
N VAL A 236 -11.63 -6.76 5.76
CA VAL A 236 -10.77 -6.75 4.57
C VAL A 236 -10.31 -5.32 4.38
N ASN A 237 -9.00 -5.14 4.15
CA ASN A 237 -8.43 -3.82 3.93
C ASN A 237 -9.03 -3.20 2.64
N PRO A 238 -9.41 -1.91 2.64
CA PRO A 238 -9.93 -1.22 1.46
C PRO A 238 -9.11 -1.41 0.18
N ARG A 239 -7.77 -1.48 0.31
CA ARG A 239 -6.85 -1.68 -0.84
C ARG A 239 -7.13 -2.95 -1.63
N VAL A 240 -7.61 -4.01 -0.97
CA VAL A 240 -7.94 -5.28 -1.63
C VAL A 240 -9.13 -5.10 -2.58
N TYR A 241 -10.15 -4.35 -2.14
CA TYR A 241 -11.30 -4.02 -2.99
C TYR A 241 -10.89 -3.13 -4.16
N ILE A 242 -10.11 -2.08 -3.88
CA ILE A 242 -9.60 -1.14 -4.89
C ILE A 242 -8.80 -1.87 -5.96
N SER A 243 -7.78 -2.65 -5.58
CA SER A 243 -6.95 -3.35 -6.56
C SER A 243 -7.74 -4.38 -7.37
N ARG A 244 -8.73 -5.06 -6.77
CA ARG A 244 -9.59 -6.01 -7.50
C ARG A 244 -10.49 -5.30 -8.50
N MET A 245 -11.11 -4.19 -8.12
CA MET A 245 -11.94 -3.40 -9.03
C MET A 245 -11.10 -2.80 -10.16
N GLN A 246 -9.95 -2.21 -9.86
CA GLN A 246 -9.04 -1.68 -10.89
C GLN A 246 -8.61 -2.75 -11.91
N LEU A 247 -8.32 -3.96 -11.42
CA LEU A 247 -8.02 -5.10 -12.29
C LEU A 247 -9.25 -5.48 -13.13
N LEU A 248 -10.43 -5.64 -12.53
CA LEU A 248 -11.67 -5.95 -13.26
C LEU A 248 -12.01 -4.86 -14.29
N THR A 249 -11.84 -3.58 -13.97
CA THR A 249 -12.04 -2.46 -14.89
C THR A 249 -11.10 -2.60 -16.09
N SER A 250 -9.82 -2.86 -15.85
CA SER A 250 -8.82 -3.08 -16.92
C SER A 250 -9.18 -4.29 -17.79
N MET A 251 -9.65 -5.38 -17.18
CA MET A 251 -10.09 -6.57 -17.90
C MET A 251 -11.34 -6.32 -18.75
N VAL A 252 -12.30 -5.55 -18.24
CA VAL A 252 -13.50 -5.14 -18.99
C VAL A 252 -13.11 -4.27 -20.17
N THR A 253 -12.25 -3.27 -19.98
CA THR A 253 -11.79 -2.39 -21.05
C THR A 253 -11.07 -3.15 -22.17
N GLU A 254 -10.31 -4.19 -21.84
CA GLU A 254 -9.53 -4.95 -22.83
C GLU A 254 -10.29 -6.12 -23.48
N ALA A 255 -10.99 -6.97 -22.71
CA ALA A 255 -11.73 -8.13 -23.27
C ALA A 255 -13.21 -7.85 -23.56
N GLY A 256 -13.76 -6.74 -23.07
CA GLY A 256 -15.17 -6.44 -23.12
C GLY A 256 -16.00 -7.30 -22.17
N ILE A 257 -17.30 -7.35 -22.43
CA ILE A 257 -18.32 -8.02 -21.61
C ILE A 257 -19.21 -8.92 -22.44
N GLN A 258 -19.77 -9.94 -21.80
CA GLN A 258 -20.78 -10.82 -22.38
C GLN A 258 -22.15 -10.14 -22.37
N PRO A 259 -22.96 -10.25 -23.45
CA PRO A 259 -22.78 -11.15 -24.60
C PRO A 259 -22.02 -10.56 -25.81
N GLU A 260 -21.59 -9.30 -25.77
CA GLU A 260 -20.95 -8.62 -26.91
C GLU A 260 -19.60 -9.26 -27.29
N SER A 261 -18.83 -9.70 -26.29
CA SER A 261 -17.59 -10.44 -26.45
C SER A 261 -17.72 -11.85 -25.84
N LYS A 262 -17.44 -12.89 -26.63
CA LYS A 262 -17.49 -14.30 -26.16
C LYS A 262 -16.46 -14.63 -25.09
N GLU A 263 -15.29 -13.99 -25.14
CA GLU A 263 -14.23 -14.12 -24.13
C GLU A 263 -14.31 -12.99 -23.09
N GLY A 264 -15.35 -12.15 -23.14
CA GLY A 264 -15.54 -11.03 -22.21
C GLY A 264 -16.00 -11.47 -20.83
N LEU A 265 -16.06 -10.51 -19.90
CA LEU A 265 -16.50 -10.76 -18.53
C LEU A 265 -18.03 -10.89 -18.45
N PRO A 266 -18.56 -11.72 -17.54
CA PRO A 266 -20.01 -11.82 -17.38
C PRO A 266 -20.56 -10.50 -16.78
N LEU A 267 -21.45 -9.83 -17.51
CA LEU A 267 -21.98 -8.51 -17.13
C LEU A 267 -22.66 -8.53 -15.76
N ASP A 268 -23.64 -9.43 -15.57
CA ASP A 268 -24.49 -9.43 -14.39
C ASP A 268 -23.69 -9.63 -13.08
N PRO A 269 -22.80 -10.64 -12.94
CA PRO A 269 -21.97 -10.80 -11.75
C PRO A 269 -20.98 -9.65 -11.53
N THR A 270 -20.46 -9.04 -12.61
CA THR A 270 -19.49 -7.95 -12.51
C THR A 270 -20.13 -6.68 -11.96
N VAL A 271 -21.28 -6.30 -12.51
CA VAL A 271 -22.02 -5.12 -12.03
C VAL A 271 -22.59 -5.36 -10.64
N GLN A 272 -23.12 -6.55 -10.35
CA GLN A 272 -23.63 -6.87 -9.02
C GLN A 272 -22.55 -6.74 -7.94
N LEU A 273 -21.35 -7.25 -8.18
CA LEU A 273 -20.22 -7.10 -7.25
C LEU A 273 -19.85 -5.62 -7.04
N ALA A 274 -19.81 -4.84 -8.12
CA ALA A 274 -19.52 -3.41 -8.03
C ALA A 274 -20.56 -2.68 -7.17
N MET A 275 -21.85 -2.97 -7.37
CA MET A 275 -22.94 -2.39 -6.59
C MET A 275 -22.88 -2.79 -5.10
N ASP A 276 -22.52 -4.04 -4.81
CA ASP A 276 -22.31 -4.50 -3.44
C ASP A 276 -21.17 -3.72 -2.76
N TRP A 277 -20.09 -3.44 -3.48
CA TRP A 277 -18.92 -2.71 -2.96
C TRP A 277 -19.09 -1.19 -2.99
N PHE A 278 -19.99 -0.65 -3.80
CA PHE A 278 -20.38 0.76 -3.76
C PHE A 278 -21.04 1.16 -2.42
N SER A 279 -21.59 0.19 -1.69
CA SER A 279 -22.13 0.42 -0.34
C SER A 279 -21.05 0.45 0.76
N ASN A 280 -19.76 0.39 0.41
CA ASN A 280 -18.66 0.38 1.38
C ASN A 280 -18.43 1.77 2.00
N ALA A 281 -17.98 1.79 3.26
CA ALA A 281 -17.72 3.02 4.01
C ALA A 281 -16.56 3.83 3.44
N ASN A 282 -15.55 3.18 2.85
CA ASN A 282 -14.39 3.85 2.25
C ASN A 282 -14.74 4.49 0.89
N ALA A 283 -14.38 5.76 0.71
CA ALA A 283 -14.70 6.53 -0.50
C ALA A 283 -14.01 6.00 -1.77
N ASP A 284 -12.73 5.66 -1.69
CA ASP A 284 -11.93 5.15 -2.82
C ASP A 284 -12.48 3.82 -3.35
N VAL A 285 -13.03 2.99 -2.46
CA VAL A 285 -13.74 1.76 -2.84
C VAL A 285 -15.00 2.09 -3.63
N ARG A 286 -15.78 3.10 -3.21
CA ARG A 286 -16.97 3.52 -3.95
C ARG A 286 -16.61 4.10 -5.31
N GLU A 287 -15.58 4.94 -5.39
CA GLU A 287 -15.09 5.51 -6.65
C GLU A 287 -14.63 4.41 -7.61
N SER A 288 -13.88 3.43 -7.12
CA SER A 288 -13.44 2.29 -7.93
C SER A 288 -14.62 1.44 -8.43
N ALA A 289 -15.71 1.34 -7.66
CA ALA A 289 -16.93 0.66 -8.07
C ALA A 289 -17.64 1.41 -9.21
N VAL A 290 -17.73 2.74 -9.11
CA VAL A 290 -18.29 3.60 -10.17
C VAL A 290 -17.50 3.41 -11.47
N LYS A 291 -16.16 3.45 -11.41
CA LYS A 291 -15.30 3.21 -12.59
C LYS A 291 -15.50 1.85 -13.23
N LEU A 292 -15.70 0.80 -12.44
CA LEU A 292 -16.00 -0.55 -12.97
C LEU A 292 -17.36 -0.59 -13.69
N VAL A 293 -18.39 0.04 -13.11
CA VAL A 293 -19.72 0.14 -13.76
C VAL A 293 -19.64 0.99 -15.02
N ALA A 294 -18.88 2.08 -15.02
CA ALA A 294 -18.66 2.93 -16.18
C ALA A 294 -17.92 2.19 -17.32
N ALA A 295 -16.94 1.34 -17.00
CA ALA A 295 -16.31 0.47 -17.99
C ALA A 295 -17.30 -0.56 -18.55
N CYS A 296 -18.18 -1.14 -17.73
CA CYS A 296 -19.26 -1.99 -18.23
C CYS A 296 -20.22 -1.20 -19.13
N TYR A 297 -20.54 0.05 -18.79
CA TYR A 297 -21.40 0.94 -19.57
C TYR A 297 -20.85 1.20 -20.96
N ALA A 298 -19.55 1.49 -21.06
CA ALA A 298 -18.85 1.71 -22.33
C ALA A 298 -19.06 0.57 -23.35
N HIS A 299 -19.22 -0.67 -22.88
CA HIS A 299 -19.40 -1.83 -23.74
C HIS A 299 -20.86 -2.31 -23.88
N ALA A 300 -21.70 -2.20 -22.84
CA ALA A 300 -23.07 -2.76 -22.83
C ALA A 300 -24.15 -1.73 -23.19
N GLY A 301 -23.84 -0.44 -23.02
CA GLY A 301 -24.79 0.67 -23.08
C GLY A 301 -25.74 0.72 -21.87
N LEU A 302 -26.43 1.87 -21.75
CA LEU A 302 -27.30 2.20 -20.61
C LEU A 302 -28.41 1.15 -20.37
N ASN A 303 -29.00 0.63 -21.46
CA ASN A 303 -30.19 -0.22 -21.40
C ASN A 303 -30.01 -1.49 -20.54
N ARG A 304 -28.79 -2.04 -20.47
CA ARG A 304 -28.52 -3.27 -19.69
C ARG A 304 -28.13 -2.97 -18.25
N ILE A 305 -27.67 -1.76 -17.96
CA ILE A 305 -27.16 -1.34 -16.64
C ILE A 305 -28.23 -0.62 -15.83
N GLU A 306 -29.18 0.05 -16.49
CA GLU A 306 -30.28 0.80 -15.86
C GLU A 306 -31.02 -0.03 -14.80
N LYS A 307 -31.18 -1.34 -15.02
CA LYS A 307 -31.81 -2.27 -14.07
C LYS A 307 -31.12 -2.32 -12.69
N TYR A 308 -29.82 -2.02 -12.63
CA TYR A 308 -29.03 -1.98 -11.39
C TYR A 308 -29.03 -0.61 -10.73
N LEU A 309 -29.26 0.46 -11.52
CA LEU A 309 -29.24 1.85 -11.04
C LEU A 309 -30.62 2.34 -10.61
N ALA A 310 -31.70 1.69 -11.05
CA ALA A 310 -33.09 2.10 -10.80
C ALA A 310 -33.47 2.27 -9.31
N ASN A 311 -32.77 1.60 -8.40
CA ASN A 311 -33.05 1.64 -6.96
C ASN A 311 -32.13 2.59 -6.16
N LEU A 312 -31.24 3.32 -6.84
CA LEU A 312 -30.32 4.26 -6.18
C LEU A 312 -31.00 5.57 -5.83
N ARG A 313 -30.50 6.24 -4.80
CA ARG A 313 -30.93 7.61 -4.48
C ARG A 313 -30.48 8.56 -5.58
N GLN A 314 -31.21 9.65 -5.78
CA GLN A 314 -30.91 10.66 -6.81
C GLN A 314 -29.43 11.12 -6.78
N ALA A 315 -28.92 11.51 -5.61
CA ALA A 315 -27.52 11.93 -5.47
C ALA A 315 -26.49 10.82 -5.77
N GLN A 316 -26.84 9.54 -5.56
CA GLN A 316 -25.94 8.44 -5.91
C GLN A 316 -25.98 8.18 -7.41
N ARG A 317 -27.15 8.34 -8.04
CA ARG A 317 -27.32 8.18 -9.47
C ARG A 317 -26.58 9.26 -10.25
N GLU A 318 -26.61 10.51 -9.78
CA GLU A 318 -25.87 11.63 -10.38
C GLU A 318 -24.37 11.32 -10.51
N ILE A 319 -23.76 10.64 -9.53
CA ILE A 319 -22.34 10.22 -9.60
C ILE A 319 -22.09 9.24 -10.76
N PHE A 320 -23.03 8.33 -11.03
CA PHE A 320 -22.91 7.41 -12.16
C PHE A 320 -23.15 8.12 -13.49
N ASP A 321 -24.17 8.98 -13.55
CA ASP A 321 -24.50 9.74 -14.75
C ASP A 321 -23.34 10.66 -15.16
N GLU A 322 -22.70 11.35 -14.19
CA GLU A 322 -21.49 12.15 -14.43
C GLU A 322 -20.32 11.32 -14.97
N GLU A 323 -20.08 10.13 -14.42
CA GLU A 323 -19.00 9.27 -14.92
C GLU A 323 -19.34 8.67 -16.30
N PHE A 324 -20.61 8.39 -16.59
CA PHE A 324 -21.05 7.96 -17.92
C PHE A 324 -20.86 9.07 -18.96
N ASP A 325 -21.21 10.31 -18.63
CA ASP A 325 -20.97 11.46 -19.49
C ASP A 325 -19.48 11.64 -19.79
N ARG A 326 -18.60 11.39 -18.80
CA ARG A 326 -17.14 11.42 -19.00
C ARG A 326 -16.63 10.31 -19.93
N VAL A 327 -17.20 9.10 -19.81
CA VAL A 327 -16.89 7.99 -20.72
C VAL A 327 -17.35 8.31 -22.14
N ASP A 328 -18.57 8.85 -22.31
CA ASP A 328 -19.14 9.23 -23.61
C ASP A 328 -18.41 10.41 -24.25
N ALA A 329 -17.87 11.33 -23.45
CA ALA A 329 -17.01 12.43 -23.91
C ALA A 329 -15.63 11.96 -24.41
N GLY A 330 -15.26 10.68 -24.19
CA GLY A 330 -13.97 10.11 -24.61
C GLY A 330 -12.82 10.38 -23.62
N ASP A 331 -13.09 11.04 -22.49
CA ASP A 331 -12.10 11.33 -21.44
C ASP A 331 -11.97 10.18 -20.42
N GLY A 332 -12.86 9.17 -20.46
CA GLY A 332 -13.10 8.25 -19.35
C GLY A 332 -12.27 6.96 -19.27
N LEU A 333 -11.52 6.54 -20.30
CA LEU A 333 -10.81 5.24 -20.27
C LEU A 333 -9.41 5.30 -20.93
N GLY A 334 -8.63 6.31 -20.56
CA GLY A 334 -7.23 6.43 -20.97
C GLY A 334 -6.37 5.25 -20.49
N ALA A 335 -5.77 4.55 -21.45
CA ALA A 335 -4.91 3.38 -21.32
C ALA A 335 -3.87 3.46 -20.19
N GLY A 336 -3.67 2.32 -19.54
CA GLY A 336 -2.56 2.09 -18.63
C GLY A 336 -1.21 2.37 -19.29
N GLY A 337 -0.36 3.10 -18.57
CA GLY A 337 1.00 3.39 -19.01
C GLY A 337 1.69 4.49 -18.22
N ASP A 338 1.87 4.32 -16.91
CA ASP A 338 3.13 4.69 -16.25
C ASP A 338 3.23 4.02 -14.87
N LEU A 339 3.96 2.91 -14.83
CA LEU A 339 4.49 2.33 -13.61
C LEU A 339 6.01 2.53 -13.67
N GLY A 340 6.45 3.77 -13.45
CA GLY A 340 7.85 4.16 -13.36
C GLY A 340 8.08 5.11 -12.19
N MET A 341 8.72 4.63 -11.13
CA MET A 341 9.31 5.50 -10.11
C MET A 341 10.33 6.46 -10.74
N PRO A 342 10.55 7.65 -10.13
CA PRO A 342 11.53 8.62 -10.62
C PRO A 342 12.95 8.08 -10.47
N THR A 343 13.65 7.99 -11.60
CA THR A 343 15.08 7.75 -11.66
C THR A 343 15.83 8.98 -11.14
N GLN A 344 16.70 8.77 -10.16
CA GLN A 344 17.75 9.70 -9.78
C GLN A 344 18.48 10.19 -11.04
N ARG A 345 18.39 11.49 -11.32
CA ARG A 345 19.29 12.15 -12.25
C ARG A 345 20.21 13.07 -11.48
N THR A 346 21.47 12.67 -11.51
CA THR A 346 22.62 13.34 -10.93
C THR A 346 22.78 14.74 -11.51
N SER A 347 23.09 15.65 -10.59
CA SER A 347 23.50 17.01 -10.83
C SER A 347 24.79 17.06 -11.66
N ARG A 348 24.73 17.76 -12.80
CA ARG A 348 25.90 18.40 -13.40
C ARG A 348 25.56 19.84 -13.74
N THR A 349 26.32 20.70 -13.09
CA THR A 349 26.35 22.16 -13.12
C THR A 349 26.93 22.72 -14.42
N ALA A 350 26.29 23.76 -14.95
CA ALA A 350 26.84 24.94 -15.65
C ALA A 350 25.68 25.55 -16.47
N GLY A 351 25.32 26.82 -16.46
CA GLY A 351 25.90 28.04 -15.92
C GLY A 351 25.49 29.17 -16.87
N SER A 352 25.04 30.32 -16.33
CA SER A 352 24.81 31.59 -17.05
C SER A 352 23.64 31.60 -18.07
N ASN A 353 22.88 32.67 -18.32
CA ASN A 353 23.04 34.06 -17.93
C ASN A 353 21.68 34.79 -18.06
N ARG A 354 21.54 35.82 -17.22
CA ARG A 354 20.59 36.93 -17.25
C ARG A 354 20.25 37.45 -18.66
N SER A 355 18.99 37.82 -18.91
CA SER A 355 18.53 39.13 -19.46
C SER A 355 17.05 39.08 -19.89
N THR A 356 16.22 39.95 -19.30
CA THR A 356 14.96 40.44 -19.89
C THR A 356 15.27 41.49 -20.96
N PRO A 357 14.40 41.72 -21.96
CA PRO A 357 13.46 42.86 -21.85
C PRO A 357 12.10 42.71 -22.58
N LYS A 358 11.11 43.48 -22.06
CA LYS A 358 10.01 44.25 -22.71
C LYS A 358 9.59 43.81 -24.13
N GLY A 359 8.34 43.50 -24.46
CA GLY A 359 7.06 44.07 -24.01
C GLY A 359 6.39 44.77 -25.20
N GLN A 360 5.10 44.51 -25.47
CA GLN A 360 4.05 45.49 -25.81
C GLN A 360 2.75 44.85 -26.34
N ASN A 361 1.65 45.25 -25.67
CA ASN A 361 0.27 45.51 -26.15
C ASN A 361 -0.53 44.35 -26.79
N SER A 362 -1.77 44.03 -26.38
CA SER A 362 -2.89 44.93 -26.07
C SER A 362 -4.07 44.22 -25.38
N ARG A 363 -4.52 44.78 -24.24
CA ARG A 363 -5.89 44.96 -23.70
C ARG A 363 -6.88 43.76 -23.50
N PRO A 364 -7.82 43.90 -22.54
CA PRO A 364 -8.23 42.84 -21.64
C PRO A 364 -9.63 42.29 -21.93
N VAL A 365 -9.85 41.02 -21.62
CA VAL A 365 -11.19 40.46 -21.39
C VAL A 365 -11.31 40.26 -19.88
N ALA A 366 -12.34 40.86 -19.29
CA ALA A 366 -12.62 40.85 -17.87
C ALA A 366 -12.88 39.43 -17.38
N ILE A 367 -12.17 39.02 -16.33
CA ILE A 367 -12.48 37.85 -15.53
C ILE A 367 -13.49 38.33 -14.47
N PRO A 368 -14.66 37.69 -14.32
CA PRO A 368 -15.61 38.00 -13.25
C PRO A 368 -14.92 37.85 -11.88
N GLU A 369 -15.15 38.81 -10.99
CA GLU A 369 -14.55 38.92 -9.66
C GLU A 369 -15.01 37.83 -8.65
N ASP A 370 -15.78 36.84 -9.10
CA ASP A 370 -16.31 35.77 -8.23
C ASP A 370 -15.40 34.52 -8.14
N ALA A 371 -14.26 34.49 -8.82
CA ALA A 371 -13.36 33.32 -8.86
C ALA A 371 -12.20 33.37 -7.83
N VAL A 372 -12.21 34.29 -6.86
CA VAL A 372 -11.13 34.41 -5.85
C VAL A 372 -11.59 34.07 -4.43
N ALA A 373 -12.83 33.60 -4.24
CA ALA A 373 -13.36 33.27 -2.92
C ALA A 373 -13.16 31.80 -2.49
N GLU A 374 -12.80 30.87 -3.39
CA GLU A 374 -12.76 29.43 -3.07
C GLU A 374 -11.37 28.84 -2.80
N ALA A 375 -10.31 29.65 -2.82
CA ALA A 375 -8.95 29.18 -2.53
C ALA A 375 -8.54 29.30 -1.04
N GLU A 376 -9.43 29.78 -0.16
CA GLU A 376 -9.07 30.04 1.25
C GLU A 376 -9.25 28.84 2.20
N ASP A 377 -9.98 27.78 1.82
CA ASP A 377 -10.37 26.69 2.74
C ASP A 377 -9.53 25.40 2.65
N VAL A 378 -8.73 25.20 1.59
CA VAL A 378 -7.87 23.99 1.46
C VAL A 378 -6.64 24.06 2.38
N THR A 379 -6.32 25.24 2.91
CA THR A 379 -5.11 25.49 3.70
C THR A 379 -5.31 25.34 5.21
N LYS A 380 -6.55 25.09 5.67
CA LYS A 380 -6.92 25.10 7.08
C LYS A 380 -7.19 23.67 7.58
N CYS A 381 -6.50 23.26 8.64
CA CYS A 381 -6.79 22.01 9.32
C CYS A 381 -8.20 22.04 9.92
N GLN A 382 -9.04 21.06 9.58
CA GLN A 382 -10.42 20.96 10.07
C GLN A 382 -10.53 20.74 11.59
N PHE A 383 -9.51 20.17 12.23
CA PHE A 383 -9.54 19.82 13.65
C PHE A 383 -9.03 20.95 14.55
N CYS A 384 -7.86 21.52 14.25
CA CYS A 384 -7.25 22.57 15.08
C CYS A 384 -7.45 23.98 14.52
N GLY A 385 -7.91 24.11 13.27
CA GLY A 385 -8.13 25.39 12.61
C GLY A 385 -6.86 26.14 12.18
N MET A 386 -5.67 25.56 12.32
CA MET A 386 -4.41 26.18 11.91
C MET A 386 -4.26 26.17 10.38
N ARG A 387 -3.77 27.29 9.83
CA ARG A 387 -3.46 27.42 8.40
C ARG A 387 -2.02 26.99 8.13
N ASN A 388 -1.81 26.12 7.14
CA ASN A 388 -0.48 25.81 6.63
C ASN A 388 -0.23 26.61 5.33
N PRO A 389 0.76 27.53 5.30
CA PRO A 389 1.07 28.30 4.09
C PRO A 389 1.71 27.47 2.96
N GLU A 390 2.21 26.26 3.23
CA GLU A 390 2.78 25.36 2.22
C GLU A 390 1.78 24.30 1.73
N ALA A 391 0.51 24.67 1.59
CA ALA A 391 -0.64 23.78 1.38
C ALA A 391 -0.50 22.80 0.19
N THR A 392 0.19 21.68 0.44
CA THR A 392 0.12 20.44 -0.33
C THR A 392 -0.61 19.40 0.52
N GLN A 393 -1.33 18.48 -0.14
CA GLN A 393 -2.05 17.39 0.52
C GLN A 393 -1.12 16.58 1.45
N GLU A 394 0.13 16.37 1.02
CA GLU A 394 1.15 15.65 1.79
C GLU A 394 1.52 16.38 3.10
N ALA A 395 1.56 17.72 3.11
CA ALA A 395 1.82 18.49 4.32
C ALA A 395 0.63 18.46 5.30
N MET A 396 -0.60 18.30 4.80
CA MET A 396 -1.79 18.08 5.64
C MET A 396 -1.81 16.68 6.25
N ASP A 397 -1.38 15.66 5.52
CA ASP A 397 -1.28 14.30 6.05
C ASP A 397 -0.23 14.21 7.17
N VAL A 398 0.92 14.88 7.01
CA VAL A 398 1.93 15.00 8.08
C VAL A 398 1.36 15.75 9.28
N HIS A 399 0.60 16.82 9.05
CA HIS A 399 -0.05 17.56 10.12
C HIS A 399 -1.03 16.68 10.90
N TYR A 400 -1.95 15.96 10.24
CA TYR A 400 -2.88 15.06 10.90
C TYR A 400 -2.17 13.93 11.66
N TRP A 401 -1.12 13.36 11.06
CA TRP A 401 -0.41 12.22 11.62
C TRP A 401 0.51 12.57 12.79
N ARG A 402 1.23 13.70 12.75
CA ARG A 402 2.29 14.01 13.74
C ARG A 402 2.09 15.28 14.55
N GLU A 403 1.42 16.28 14.01
CA GLU A 403 1.54 17.65 14.53
C GLU A 403 0.23 18.21 15.09
N CYS A 404 -0.93 17.76 14.61
CA CYS A 404 -2.22 18.29 15.00
C CYS A 404 -2.47 18.12 16.51
N PRO A 405 -2.56 19.21 17.29
CA PRO A 405 -2.72 19.14 18.75
C PRO A 405 -4.05 18.56 19.20
N MET A 406 -5.08 18.60 18.34
CA MET A 406 -6.42 18.06 18.63
C MET A 406 -6.52 16.55 18.40
N LEU A 407 -5.52 15.95 17.75
CA LEU A 407 -5.43 14.52 17.49
C LEU A 407 -4.38 13.89 18.39
N THR A 408 -4.61 12.64 18.79
CA THR A 408 -3.66 11.84 19.55
C THR A 408 -3.63 10.41 19.03
N GLN A 409 -2.54 9.70 19.32
CA GLN A 409 -2.43 8.29 18.99
C GLN A 409 -2.95 7.45 20.17
N CYS A 410 -3.87 6.53 19.90
CA CYS A 410 -4.36 5.61 20.93
C CYS A 410 -3.21 4.72 21.42
N GLN A 411 -2.98 4.69 22.74
CA GLN A 411 -1.91 3.91 23.36
C GLN A 411 -2.06 2.37 23.24
N PHE A 412 -3.19 1.90 22.71
CA PHE A 412 -3.51 0.47 22.62
C PHE A 412 -3.59 -0.07 21.18
N CYS A 413 -4.11 0.70 20.23
CA CYS A 413 -4.25 0.29 18.82
C CYS A 413 -3.49 1.19 17.84
N GLU A 414 -2.78 2.20 18.33
CA GLU A 414 -1.94 3.10 17.54
C GLU A 414 -2.69 3.92 16.46
N GLN A 415 -4.02 3.89 16.44
CA GLN A 415 -4.85 4.72 15.57
C GLN A 415 -4.80 6.19 16.01
N VAL A 416 -4.72 7.11 15.06
CA VAL A 416 -4.81 8.57 15.31
C VAL A 416 -6.29 8.97 15.38
N ILE A 417 -6.70 9.56 16.50
CA ILE A 417 -8.09 9.85 16.85
C ILE A 417 -8.17 11.24 17.50
N GLU A 418 -9.31 11.91 17.39
CA GLU A 418 -9.58 13.13 18.15
C GLU A 418 -9.53 12.87 19.66
N ILE A 419 -8.88 13.76 20.40
CA ILE A 419 -8.74 13.62 21.86
C ILE A 419 -10.12 13.58 22.54
N ALA A 420 -11.10 14.33 22.02
CA ALA A 420 -12.48 14.34 22.51
C ALA A 420 -13.19 12.96 22.35
N GLN A 421 -12.83 12.20 21.32
CA GLN A 421 -13.43 10.89 21.01
C GLN A 421 -12.62 9.71 21.54
N LEU A 422 -11.45 9.94 22.14
CA LEU A 422 -10.58 8.85 22.61
C LEU A 422 -11.27 8.01 23.70
N ALA A 423 -12.10 8.62 24.55
CA ALA A 423 -12.84 7.92 25.59
C ALA A 423 -13.93 6.98 25.02
N SER A 424 -14.69 7.43 24.01
CA SER A 424 -15.67 6.57 23.32
C SER A 424 -14.99 5.47 22.55
N HIS A 425 -13.87 5.78 21.88
CA HIS A 425 -13.06 4.80 21.18
C HIS A 425 -12.60 3.65 22.11
N TRP A 426 -12.08 3.96 23.30
CA TRP A 426 -11.67 2.94 24.28
C TRP A 426 -12.81 2.04 24.78
N ARG A 427 -14.05 2.53 24.79
CA ARG A 427 -15.22 1.77 25.26
C ARG A 427 -15.82 0.88 24.17
N GLU A 428 -15.84 1.35 22.92
CA GLU A 428 -16.71 0.75 21.89
C GLU A 428 -15.95 0.22 20.68
N GLU A 429 -14.80 0.81 20.34
CA GLU A 429 -14.17 0.63 19.03
C GLU A 429 -12.72 0.09 19.09
N CYS A 430 -12.06 0.17 20.25
CA CYS A 430 -10.65 -0.18 20.38
C CYS A 430 -10.38 -1.70 20.26
N GLU A 431 -9.40 -2.07 19.43
CA GLU A 431 -9.02 -3.47 19.15
C GLU A 431 -8.54 -4.22 20.41
N ALA A 432 -7.94 -3.52 21.36
CA ALA A 432 -7.45 -4.09 22.62
C ALA A 432 -8.57 -4.39 23.64
N ARG A 433 -9.84 -4.05 23.31
CA ARG A 433 -11.07 -4.32 24.07
C ARG A 433 -10.90 -4.20 25.59
N SER A 434 -10.63 -5.30 26.30
CA SER A 434 -10.60 -5.33 27.77
C SER A 434 -9.58 -4.37 28.39
N ALA A 435 -8.39 -4.20 27.82
CA ALA A 435 -7.38 -3.30 28.37
C ALA A 435 -7.76 -1.81 28.18
N ALA A 436 -8.35 -1.47 27.03
CA ALA A 436 -8.80 -0.11 26.73
C ALA A 436 -10.05 0.26 27.55
N THR A 437 -11.02 -0.66 27.66
CA THR A 437 -12.24 -0.44 28.44
C THR A 437 -11.93 -0.25 29.92
N GLU A 438 -10.99 -1.01 30.49
CA GLU A 438 -10.58 -0.81 31.89
C GLU A 438 -9.87 0.54 32.10
N ALA A 439 -9.09 1.03 31.13
CA ALA A 439 -8.46 2.36 31.22
C ALA A 439 -9.47 3.52 31.20
N CYS A 440 -10.67 3.30 30.62
CA CYS A 440 -11.74 4.30 30.55
C CYS A 440 -12.80 4.15 31.65
N LYS A 441 -12.70 3.15 32.52
CA LYS A 441 -13.73 2.78 33.51
C LYS A 441 -14.03 3.89 34.52
N ASP A 442 -13.00 4.63 34.91
CA ASP A 442 -13.09 5.72 35.89
C ASP A 442 -13.18 7.10 35.22
N LEU A 443 -13.34 7.17 33.90
CA LEU A 443 -13.35 8.41 33.15
C LEU A 443 -14.78 8.89 32.89
N ALA A 444 -15.13 10.04 33.48
CA ALA A 444 -16.44 10.66 33.28
C ALA A 444 -16.60 11.18 31.82
N PRO A 445 -17.84 11.35 31.32
CA PRO A 445 -18.09 11.80 29.94
C PRO A 445 -17.41 13.13 29.58
N ASN A 446 -17.26 14.04 30.54
CA ASN A 446 -16.66 15.37 30.35
C ASN A 446 -15.26 15.43 30.96
N GLN A 447 -14.47 14.36 30.92
CA GLN A 447 -13.09 14.38 31.39
C GLN A 447 -12.12 14.08 30.26
N CYS A 448 -10.99 14.80 30.25
CA CYS A 448 -9.93 14.58 29.30
C CYS A 448 -9.32 13.17 29.49
N PRO A 449 -9.31 12.29 28.47
CA PRO A 449 -8.72 10.96 28.60
C PRO A 449 -7.20 10.97 28.78
N LEU A 450 -6.53 12.11 28.47
CA LEU A 450 -5.09 12.26 28.63
C LEU A 450 -4.70 12.76 30.03
N CYS A 451 -5.32 13.85 30.50
CA CYS A 451 -4.94 14.51 31.77
C CYS A 451 -5.97 14.35 32.89
N ARG A 452 -7.15 13.78 32.62
CA ARG A 452 -8.30 13.61 33.54
C ARG A 452 -8.88 14.91 34.10
N ALA A 453 -8.54 16.07 33.53
CA ALA A 453 -9.19 17.33 33.86
C ALA A 453 -10.64 17.37 33.36
N GLU A 454 -11.50 18.09 34.08
CA GLU A 454 -12.90 18.30 33.69
C GLU A 454 -12.99 19.31 32.53
N ILE A 455 -13.71 18.92 31.49
CA ILE A 455 -13.94 19.66 30.25
C ILE A 455 -15.40 20.13 30.26
N GLY A 456 -15.68 21.17 31.05
CA GLY A 456 -16.94 21.94 31.04
C GLY A 456 -18.20 21.14 30.67
N ALA A 457 -18.89 21.59 29.61
CA ALA A 457 -20.08 20.94 29.07
C ALA A 457 -19.76 19.81 28.06
N GLY A 458 -18.48 19.55 27.79
CA GLY A 458 -18.02 18.52 26.85
C GLY A 458 -18.22 18.90 25.37
N GLY A 459 -18.57 20.16 25.08
CA GLY A 459 -18.76 20.64 23.71
C GLY A 459 -17.44 20.89 22.98
N GLU A 460 -17.48 20.99 21.64
CA GLU A 460 -16.30 21.24 20.80
C GLU A 460 -15.52 22.50 21.24
N GLN A 461 -16.21 23.55 21.66
CA GLN A 461 -15.60 24.79 22.14
C GLN A 461 -14.84 24.59 23.46
N ASP A 462 -15.33 23.75 24.37
CA ASP A 462 -14.67 23.45 25.65
C ASP A 462 -13.39 22.64 25.42
N TRP A 463 -13.42 21.69 24.49
CA TRP A 463 -12.25 20.91 24.08
C TRP A 463 -11.21 21.76 23.38
N PHE A 464 -11.65 22.66 22.50
CA PHE A 464 -10.76 23.62 21.84
C PHE A 464 -10.07 24.52 22.87
N GLN A 465 -10.82 25.05 23.83
CA GLN A 465 -10.28 25.87 24.92
C GLN A 465 -9.25 25.07 25.74
N HIS A 466 -9.58 23.87 26.18
CA HIS A 466 -8.68 23.04 26.98
C HIS A 466 -7.38 22.65 26.25
N ILE A 467 -7.48 22.24 24.98
CA ILE A 467 -6.34 21.69 24.24
C ILE A 467 -5.46 22.79 23.64
N LEU A 468 -6.06 23.83 23.05
CA LEU A 468 -5.33 24.83 22.27
C LEU A 468 -5.06 26.13 23.02
N ARG A 469 -5.88 26.50 24.02
CA ARG A 469 -5.70 27.73 24.80
C ARG A 469 -5.08 27.46 26.17
N ASP A 470 -5.68 26.57 26.93
CA ASP A 470 -5.23 26.25 28.29
C ASP A 470 -4.03 25.30 28.26
N GLY A 471 -3.91 24.48 27.22
CA GLY A 471 -2.80 23.58 26.97
C GLY A 471 -2.83 22.34 27.87
N CYS A 472 -3.36 21.23 27.36
CA CYS A 472 -3.39 19.96 28.09
C CYS A 472 -1.97 19.47 28.43
N ALA A 473 -1.65 19.35 29.72
CA ALA A 473 -0.32 18.99 30.21
C ALA A 473 0.17 17.60 29.76
N ALA A 474 -0.76 16.68 29.52
CA ALA A 474 -0.48 15.31 29.08
C ALA A 474 -0.58 15.13 27.56
N ASN A 475 -0.82 16.20 26.80
CA ASN A 475 -0.88 16.13 25.35
C ASN A 475 0.54 16.05 24.76
N PRO A 476 0.90 14.95 24.05
CA PRO A 476 2.21 14.84 23.40
C PRO A 476 2.40 15.86 22.26
N ARG A 477 1.30 16.39 21.69
CA ARG A 477 1.31 17.38 20.61
C ARG A 477 0.90 18.73 21.17
N LYS A 478 1.88 19.52 21.58
CA LYS A 478 1.61 20.85 22.17
C LYS A 478 1.12 21.83 21.11
N PRO A 479 0.15 22.70 21.42
CA PRO A 479 -0.20 23.80 20.53
C PRO A 479 1.01 24.71 20.30
N PRO A 480 1.16 25.33 19.12
CA PRO A 480 2.15 26.37 18.92
C PRO A 480 1.87 27.55 19.87
N ALA A 481 2.94 28.15 20.39
CA ALA A 481 2.88 29.25 21.35
C ALA A 481 2.34 30.55 20.76
#